data_AF-A0A132AD62-F1
#
_entry.id   AF-A0A132AD62-F1
#
_cell.length_a   1.000
_cell.length_b   1.000
_cell.length_c   1.000
_cell.angle_alpha   90.00
_cell.angle_beta   90.00
_cell.angle_gamma   90.00
#
_symmetry.space_group_name_H-M   'P 1'
#
loop_
_entity.id
_entity.type
_entity.pdbx_description
1 polymer ?
#
loop_
_entity_poly.entity_id
_entity_poly.type
_entity_poly.pdbx_seq_one_letter_code
_entity_poly.pdbx_strand_id
1 'polypeptide(L)'
;MTYDYYGSWENQVQHFAPLYPPKSTNQTQFYDDERNRKFNINYTVNYWINEKGAPKNQTSIGVAFYGRSFTLANQSNAQAGSLAIGPGLAGPNTNRPGLLSFNEILIFEFFYLVSFHFRSNGTVLSV
;
A
#
# COMPACT_ATOMS: atom_id res chain seq x y z
N MET A 1 6.64 10.33 9.72
CA MET A 1 6.86 9.41 8.59
C MET A 1 5.51 9.19 7.92
N THR A 2 5.45 9.27 6.59
CA THR A 2 4.20 9.29 5.80
C THR A 2 4.10 8.08 4.87
N TYR A 3 4.44 6.91 5.42
CA TYR A 3 4.44 5.59 4.77
C TYR A 3 4.24 4.52 5.86
N ASP A 4 4.02 3.26 5.45
CA ASP A 4 3.68 2.13 6.33
C ASP A 4 2.35 2.31 7.10
N TYR A 5 1.39 3.01 6.52
CA TYR A 5 0.02 3.06 7.06
C TYR A 5 -0.64 1.68 7.06
N TYR A 6 -0.36 0.89 6.01
CA TYR A 6 -0.92 -0.43 5.76
C TYR A 6 0.17 -1.39 5.30
N GLY A 7 -0.03 -2.68 5.54
CA GLY A 7 0.93 -3.70 5.16
C GLY A 7 0.48 -5.11 5.53
N SER A 8 1.35 -6.09 5.27
CA SER A 8 1.03 -7.53 5.43
C SER A 8 0.75 -7.99 6.86
N TRP A 9 0.84 -7.10 7.84
CA TRP A 9 0.35 -7.32 9.20
C TRP A 9 -1.17 -7.18 9.32
N GLU A 10 -1.86 -6.87 8.22
CA GLU A 10 -3.31 -6.77 8.12
C GLU A 10 -3.87 -7.84 7.17
N ASN A 11 -5.18 -8.12 7.33
CA ASN A 11 -5.89 -9.11 6.52
C ASN A 11 -6.61 -8.48 5.31
N GLN A 12 -6.33 -7.21 5.01
CA GLN A 12 -6.94 -6.48 3.90
C GLN A 12 -5.89 -5.71 3.11
N VAL A 13 -6.02 -5.75 1.80
CA VAL A 13 -5.13 -5.05 0.88
C VAL A 13 -5.41 -3.55 0.94
N GLN A 14 -4.36 -2.75 1.14
CA GLN A 14 -4.43 -1.30 1.01
C GLN A 14 -3.06 -0.72 0.67
N HIS A 15 -3.08 0.44 0.05
CA HIS A 15 -1.91 1.24 -0.27
C HIS A 15 -1.19 1.69 1.00
N PHE A 16 0.10 1.36 1.11
CA PHE A 16 0.91 1.59 2.31
C PHE A 16 1.26 3.06 2.57
N ALA A 17 1.22 3.92 1.54
CA ALA A 17 1.44 5.37 1.62
C ALA A 17 0.35 6.20 0.90
N PRO A 18 -0.95 6.08 1.26
CA PRO A 18 -2.01 6.69 0.46
C PRO A 18 -2.06 8.21 0.71
N LEU A 19 -2.14 8.99 -0.37
CA LEU A 19 -2.21 10.46 -0.24
C LEU A 19 -3.51 10.92 0.45
N TYR A 20 -4.61 10.26 0.13
CA TYR A 20 -5.97 10.55 0.62
C TYR A 20 -6.62 9.27 1.16
N PRO A 21 -7.67 9.39 1.99
CA PRO A 21 -8.42 8.21 2.42
C PRO A 21 -9.04 7.49 1.22
N PRO A 22 -9.23 6.17 1.31
CA PRO A 22 -9.78 5.39 0.21
C PRO A 22 -11.22 5.84 -0.09
N LYS A 23 -11.55 6.03 -1.37
CA LYS A 23 -12.89 6.47 -1.80
C LYS A 23 -13.87 5.30 -1.72
N SER A 24 -14.92 5.43 -0.92
CA SER A 24 -16.03 4.50 -0.90
C SER A 24 -16.75 4.53 -2.25
N THR A 25 -16.58 3.49 -3.08
CA THR A 25 -17.39 3.30 -4.29
C THR A 25 -18.72 2.62 -3.97
N ASN A 26 -18.78 1.75 -2.95
CA ASN A 26 -19.97 0.95 -2.61
C ASN A 26 -20.25 0.81 -1.09
N GLN A 27 -19.85 1.77 -0.24
CA GLN A 27 -20.14 1.79 1.22
C GLN A 27 -19.90 0.46 1.94
N THR A 28 -18.77 -0.21 1.68
CA THR A 28 -18.36 -1.32 2.56
C THR A 28 -17.78 -0.75 3.85
N GLN A 29 -18.04 -1.39 5.00
CA GLN A 29 -17.54 -1.00 6.33
C GLN A 29 -16.04 -0.65 6.35
N PHE A 30 -15.24 -1.29 5.49
CA PHE A 30 -13.84 -0.96 5.27
C PHE A 30 -13.59 0.54 4.96
N TYR A 31 -14.40 1.18 4.12
CA TYR A 31 -14.16 2.58 3.71
C TYR A 31 -14.66 3.61 4.73
N ASP A 32 -15.53 3.23 5.67
CA ASP A 32 -16.09 4.14 6.69
C ASP A 32 -15.37 4.05 8.05
N ASP A 33 -14.44 3.11 8.18
CA ASP A 33 -13.63 2.96 9.38
C ASP A 33 -12.85 4.25 9.70
N GLU A 34 -12.90 4.68 10.97
CA GLU A 34 -12.25 5.93 11.42
C GLU A 34 -10.75 5.90 11.18
N ARG A 35 -10.11 4.74 11.37
CA ARG A 35 -8.69 4.58 11.10
C ARG A 35 -8.41 4.85 9.63
N ASN A 36 -9.24 4.32 8.73
CA ASN A 36 -9.06 4.52 7.29
C ASN A 36 -9.28 5.97 6.83
N ARG A 37 -10.10 6.74 7.55
CA ARG A 37 -10.22 8.18 7.35
C ARG A 37 -8.97 8.96 7.75
N LYS A 38 -8.19 8.45 8.71
CA LYS A 38 -7.01 9.12 9.29
C LYS A 38 -5.66 8.60 8.75
N PHE A 39 -5.59 7.35 8.31
CA PHE A 39 -4.36 6.68 7.88
C PHE A 39 -4.00 7.05 6.43
N ASN A 40 -3.73 8.32 6.21
CA ASN A 40 -3.27 8.87 4.93
C ASN A 40 -2.35 10.08 5.17
N ILE A 41 -1.59 10.41 4.13
CA ILE A 41 -0.59 11.50 4.15
C ILE A 41 -1.29 12.84 4.41
N ASN A 42 -2.40 13.12 3.73
CA ASN A 42 -3.13 14.39 3.88
C ASN A 42 -3.58 14.64 5.32
N TYR A 43 -4.19 13.64 5.97
CA TYR A 43 -4.61 13.77 7.38
C TYR A 43 -3.39 13.95 8.29
N THR A 44 -2.35 13.12 8.11
CA THR A 44 -1.14 13.16 8.97
C THR A 44 -0.44 14.52 8.90
N VAL A 45 -0.26 15.07 7.71
CA VAL A 45 0.40 16.37 7.52
C VAL A 45 -0.43 17.50 8.11
N ASN A 46 -1.75 17.51 7.86
CA ASN A 46 -2.64 18.52 8.43
C ASN A 46 -2.75 18.43 9.96
N TYR A 47 -2.73 17.22 10.52
CA TYR A 47 -2.70 17.00 11.96
C TYR A 47 -1.47 17.66 12.60
N TRP A 48 -0.27 17.40 12.05
CA TRP A 48 0.96 17.98 12.58
C TRP A 48 0.99 19.50 12.45
N ILE A 49 0.61 20.04 11.31
CA ILE A 49 0.68 21.48 11.06
C ILE A 49 -0.41 22.23 11.84
N ASN A 50 -1.67 21.82 11.70
CA ASN A 50 -2.81 22.61 12.18
C ASN A 50 -3.17 22.28 13.63
N GLU A 51 -3.06 21.01 14.05
CA GLU A 51 -3.44 20.61 15.42
C GLU A 51 -2.26 20.59 16.38
N LYS A 52 -1.04 20.30 15.89
CA LYS A 52 0.19 20.25 16.73
C LYS A 52 1.13 21.43 16.55
N GLY A 53 0.86 22.33 15.61
CA GLY A 53 1.64 23.56 15.41
C GLY A 53 3.03 23.32 14.80
N ALA A 54 3.23 22.21 14.07
CA ALA A 54 4.49 21.96 13.37
C ALA A 54 4.74 23.05 12.30
N PRO A 55 5.91 23.70 12.29
CA PRO A 55 6.23 24.71 11.27
C PRO A 55 6.25 24.09 9.87
N LYS A 56 5.47 24.65 8.94
CA LYS A 56 5.34 24.13 7.57
C LYS A 56 6.68 24.01 6.85
N ASN A 57 7.54 25.02 7.00
CA ASN A 57 8.87 25.07 6.38
C ASN A 57 9.91 24.14 7.02
N GLN A 58 9.58 23.51 8.14
CA GLN A 58 10.44 22.52 8.82
C GLN A 58 9.80 21.12 8.81
N THR A 59 8.62 20.97 8.21
CA THR A 59 7.93 19.68 8.11
C THR A 59 8.33 18.98 6.82
N SER A 60 8.99 17.83 6.95
CA SER A 60 9.36 16.99 5.80
C SER A 60 8.34 15.88 5.55
N ILE A 61 7.95 15.70 4.29
CA ILE A 61 7.09 14.60 3.85
C ILE A 61 7.98 13.46 3.37
N GLY A 62 7.76 12.27 3.94
CA GLY A 62 8.47 11.06 3.53
C GLY A 62 7.91 10.50 2.23
N VAL A 63 8.81 10.18 1.29
CA VAL A 63 8.49 9.46 0.06
C VAL A 63 9.20 8.11 0.12
N ALA A 64 8.42 7.04 0.00
CA ALA A 64 8.94 5.69 0.08
C ALA A 64 9.33 5.16 -1.31
N PHE A 65 10.56 4.67 -1.43
CA PHE A 65 11.07 3.98 -2.64
C PHE A 65 11.02 2.46 -2.46
N TYR A 66 9.91 1.98 -1.91
CA TYR A 66 9.58 0.57 -1.70
C TYR A 66 8.06 0.44 -1.68
N GLY A 67 7.53 -0.77 -1.75
CA GLY A 67 6.10 -1.07 -1.61
C GLY A 67 5.86 -2.20 -0.62
N ARG A 68 4.61 -2.29 -0.14
CA ARG A 68 4.13 -3.43 0.64
C ARG A 68 3.33 -4.37 -0.25
N SER A 69 3.59 -5.66 -0.12
CA SER A 69 2.95 -6.68 -0.95
C SER A 69 2.13 -7.66 -0.10
N PHE A 70 1.09 -8.23 -0.73
CA PHE A 70 0.14 -9.11 -0.08
C PHE A 70 -0.05 -10.39 -0.90
N THR A 71 -0.39 -11.48 -0.22
CA THR A 71 -0.96 -12.67 -0.84
C THR A 71 -2.48 -12.59 -0.71
N LEU A 72 -3.19 -12.55 -1.85
CA LEU A 72 -4.65 -12.45 -1.87
C LEU A 72 -5.33 -13.75 -1.42
N ALA A 73 -6.44 -13.62 -0.72
CA ALA A 73 -7.35 -14.74 -0.45
C ALA A 73 -8.05 -15.21 -1.74
N ASN A 74 -8.39 -14.27 -2.63
CA ASN A 74 -8.95 -14.54 -3.95
C ASN A 74 -8.14 -13.80 -5.00
N GLN A 75 -7.35 -14.55 -5.79
CA GLN A 75 -6.45 -13.98 -6.80
C GLN A 75 -7.18 -13.19 -7.91
N SER A 76 -8.48 -13.42 -8.10
CA SER A 76 -9.30 -12.68 -9.06
C SER A 76 -9.77 -11.32 -8.53
N ASN A 77 -9.52 -10.99 -7.26
CA ASN A 77 -9.91 -9.73 -6.65
C ASN A 77 -8.69 -9.01 -6.04
N ALA A 78 -8.11 -8.11 -6.84
CA ALA A 78 -6.89 -7.36 -6.53
C ALA A 78 -7.13 -5.92 -6.05
N GLN A 79 -8.36 -5.59 -5.65
CA GLN A 79 -8.72 -4.22 -5.30
C GLN A 79 -8.38 -3.88 -3.85
N ALA A 80 -8.23 -2.60 -3.53
CA ALA A 80 -8.16 -2.14 -2.13
C ALA A 80 -9.40 -2.62 -1.35
N GLY A 81 -9.17 -3.08 -0.11
CA GLY A 81 -10.18 -3.71 0.75
C GLY A 81 -10.37 -5.21 0.51
N SER A 82 -9.74 -5.80 -0.53
CA SER A 82 -9.77 -7.25 -0.75
C SER A 82 -9.07 -8.00 0.38
N LEU A 83 -9.55 -9.20 0.69
CA LEU A 83 -8.95 -10.02 1.74
C LEU A 83 -7.56 -10.52 1.32
N ALA A 84 -6.62 -10.39 2.25
CA ALA A 84 -5.28 -10.95 2.16
C ALA A 84 -5.10 -12.07 3.20
N ILE A 85 -4.33 -13.10 2.85
CA ILE A 85 -4.01 -14.24 3.73
C ILE A 85 -2.59 -14.16 4.31
N GLY A 86 -1.85 -13.10 3.97
CA GLY A 86 -0.50 -12.89 4.48
C GLY A 86 0.36 -11.99 3.60
N PRO A 87 1.67 -11.93 3.90
CA PRO A 87 2.63 -11.17 3.09
C PRO A 87 2.74 -11.70 1.67
N GLY A 88 3.01 -10.80 0.73
CA GLY A 88 3.45 -11.20 -0.60
C GLY A 88 4.82 -11.87 -0.56
N LEU A 89 5.17 -12.57 -1.64
CA LEU A 89 6.46 -13.25 -1.75
C LEU A 89 7.63 -12.28 -1.57
N ALA A 90 8.72 -12.77 -0.98
CA ALA A 90 9.95 -12.01 -0.86
C ALA A 90 10.53 -11.71 -2.24
N GLY A 91 10.98 -10.47 -2.44
CA GLY A 91 11.74 -10.10 -3.62
C GLY A 91 13.16 -10.68 -3.60
N PRO A 92 13.80 -10.83 -4.78
CA PRO A 92 15.13 -11.44 -4.90
C PRO A 92 16.24 -10.63 -4.20
N ASN A 93 16.06 -9.32 -4.03
CA ASN A 93 17.05 -8.42 -3.44
C ASN A 93 16.72 -8.08 -1.98
N THR A 94 15.47 -7.70 -1.67
CA THR A 94 15.08 -7.37 -0.29
C THR A 94 15.01 -8.60 0.59
N ASN A 95 14.73 -9.78 0.00
CA ASN A 95 14.57 -11.06 0.68
C ASN A 95 13.66 -10.98 1.92
N ARG A 96 12.62 -10.14 1.87
CA ARG A 96 11.68 -9.93 2.96
C ARG A 96 10.25 -10.06 2.45
N PRO A 97 9.48 -11.05 2.93
CA PRO A 97 8.07 -11.18 2.59
C PRO A 97 7.30 -9.91 2.92
N GLY A 98 6.42 -9.49 2.02
CA GLY A 98 5.60 -8.29 2.17
C GLY A 98 6.34 -6.97 1.95
N LEU A 99 7.60 -6.99 1.49
CA LEU A 99 8.39 -5.79 1.17
C LEU A 99 9.11 -5.95 -0.16
N LEU A 100 8.89 -5.01 -1.08
CA LEU A 100 9.60 -4.94 -2.34
C LEU A 100 10.25 -3.56 -2.49
N SER A 101 11.52 -3.51 -2.85
CA SER A 101 12.19 -2.27 -3.23
C SER A 101 11.61 -1.73 -4.55
N PHE A 102 11.74 -0.43 -4.81
CA PHE A 102 11.28 0.16 -6.07
C PHE A 102 11.85 -0.55 -7.31
N ASN A 103 13.13 -0.98 -7.27
CA ASN A 103 13.73 -1.72 -8.38
C ASN A 103 13.08 -3.10 -8.59
N GLU A 104 12.76 -3.83 -7.51
CA GLU A 104 12.05 -5.11 -7.62
C GLU A 104 10.63 -4.92 -8.16
N ILE A 105 9.94 -3.85 -7.76
CA ILE A 105 8.63 -3.47 -8.30
C ILE A 105 8.70 -3.28 -9.80
N LEU A 106 9.67 -2.47 -10.28
CA LEU A 106 9.84 -2.24 -11.72
C LEU A 106 10.11 -3.53 -12.48
N ILE A 107 10.92 -4.43 -11.90
CA ILE A 107 11.22 -5.74 -12.49
C ILE A 107 9.95 -6.59 -12.55
N PHE A 108 9.15 -6.64 -11.48
CA PHE A 108 7.87 -7.36 -11.47
C PHE A 108 6.94 -6.85 -12.57
N GLU A 109 6.69 -5.54 -12.65
CA GLU A 109 5.83 -4.93 -13.66
C GLU A 109 6.35 -5.19 -15.08
N PHE A 110 7.66 -5.08 -15.30
CA PHE A 110 8.29 -5.35 -16.60
C PHE A 110 8.11 -6.81 -17.03
N PHE A 111 8.32 -7.77 -16.12
CA PHE A 111 8.09 -9.18 -16.43
C PHE A 111 6.61 -9.49 -16.67
N TYR A 112 5.66 -8.85 -15.98
CA TYR A 112 4.24 -9.03 -16.24
C TYR A 112 3.78 -8.38 -17.55
N LEU A 113 4.33 -7.22 -17.92
CA LEU A 113 4.09 -6.58 -19.22
C LEU A 113 4.63 -7.40 -20.39
N VAL A 114 5.80 -8.02 -20.24
CA VAL A 114 6.39 -8.91 -21.26
C VAL A 114 5.73 -10.30 -21.25
N SER A 115 5.27 -10.78 -20.09
CA SER A 115 4.60 -12.08 -19.92
C SER A 115 3.08 -12.03 -20.12
N PHE A 116 2.52 -10.98 -20.74
CA PHE A 116 1.15 -11.04 -21.28
C PHE A 116 0.95 -12.17 -22.32
N HIS A 117 2.02 -12.90 -22.68
CA HIS A 117 1.95 -14.15 -23.42
C HIS A 117 1.71 -15.41 -22.57
N PHE A 118 1.91 -15.41 -21.24
CA PHE A 118 1.65 -16.54 -20.34
C PHE A 118 1.37 -16.09 -18.87
N ARG A 119 0.11 -16.20 -18.41
CA ARG A 119 -0.39 -16.00 -17.00
C ARG A 119 0.35 -16.93 -15.99
N SER A 120 0.31 -16.85 -14.64
CA SER A 120 -0.36 -16.09 -13.55
C SER A 120 0.34 -16.47 -12.23
N ASN A 121 0.61 -15.58 -11.26
CA ASN A 121 1.18 -15.97 -9.96
C ASN A 121 0.64 -15.24 -8.70
N GLY A 122 -0.58 -14.70 -8.74
CA GLY A 122 -1.38 -14.41 -7.53
C GLY A 122 -0.85 -13.38 -6.52
N THR A 123 0.28 -12.72 -6.79
CA THR A 123 0.83 -11.65 -5.95
C THR A 123 0.31 -10.32 -6.47
N VAL A 124 -0.28 -9.51 -5.58
CA VAL A 124 -0.69 -8.15 -5.91
C VAL A 124 0.20 -7.16 -5.20
N LEU A 125 0.71 -6.22 -5.99
CA LEU A 125 1.52 -5.12 -5.53
C LEU A 125 0.60 -3.92 -5.28
N SER A 126 0.67 -3.38 -4.06
CA SER A 126 0.13 -2.05 -3.81
C SER A 126 1.29 -1.06 -3.85
N VAL A 127 1.44 -0.40 -5.00
CA VAL A 127 2.30 0.77 -5.17
C VAL A 127 1.56 1.98 -4.63
#